data_AF-A0A4Q6G0N0-F1
#
_entry.id   AF-A0A4Q6G0N0-F1
#
_cell.length_a   1.000
_cell.length_b   1.000
_cell.length_c   1.000
_cell.angle_alpha   90.00
_cell.angle_beta   90.00
_cell.angle_gamma   90.00
#
_symmetry.space_group_name_H-M   'P 1'
#
loop_
_entity.id
_entity.type
_entity.pdbx_description
1 polymer ?
#
loop_
_entity_poly.entity_id
_entity_poly.type
_entity_poly.pdbx_seq_one_letter_code
_entity_poly.pdbx_strand_id
1 'polypeptide(L)'
;MTIKGIFRAVFGTFLIFLLLLAILAVGLSFSQQQLQGSQIRKDEALRLLQEMQDSRDYLTQFSRVYVFRGNERFYQLYQSLLDIIEGRKARPVYLDESYWDTLADSGMNKVRMRPAVSFETLAKEAGFTAEESDLISKILETGRAMTQIEQEVLNTFRESRAETQENQTKQSFALASELTGNDYLALQLGFKQHFARLFALINERAEAEMMATEASNWYYLYGILGIILFLCLNVLVAYRVIVARVIVPIAYLKQQTNSLEKDFDRLVQV
;
A
#
# COMPACT_ATOMS: atom_id res chain seq x y z
N MET A 1 -39.06 -38.90 20.24
CA MET A 1 -37.61 -38.71 20.00
C MET A 1 -36.88 -38.92 21.33
N THR A 2 -35.90 -39.83 21.41
CA THR A 2 -35.15 -40.08 22.65
C THR A 2 -34.22 -38.91 22.99
N ILE A 3 -34.01 -38.59 24.27
CA ILE A 3 -33.12 -37.49 24.74
C ILE A 3 -31.72 -37.56 24.09
N LYS A 4 -31.17 -38.79 23.94
CA LYS A 4 -29.88 -39.04 23.26
C LYS A 4 -29.88 -38.63 21.78
N GLY A 5 -31.02 -38.75 21.11
CA GLY A 5 -31.19 -38.36 19.69
C GLY A 5 -31.22 -36.85 19.50
N ILE A 6 -31.85 -36.11 20.42
CA ILE A 6 -31.87 -34.64 20.42
C ILE A 6 -30.45 -34.11 20.63
N PHE A 7 -29.72 -34.66 21.61
CA PHE A 7 -28.32 -34.27 21.86
C PHE A 7 -27.43 -34.53 20.63
N ARG A 8 -27.51 -35.70 20.01
CA ARG A 8 -26.74 -36.01 18.79
C ARG A 8 -27.08 -35.07 17.64
N ALA A 9 -28.35 -34.74 17.44
CA ALA A 9 -28.78 -33.83 16.39
C ALA A 9 -28.27 -32.41 16.61
N VAL A 10 -28.40 -31.86 17.83
CA VAL A 10 -27.90 -30.52 18.16
C VAL A 10 -26.38 -30.45 18.01
N PHE A 11 -25.65 -31.43 18.56
CA PHE A 11 -24.18 -31.45 18.47
C PHE A 11 -23.69 -31.63 17.04
N GLY A 12 -24.33 -32.52 16.26
CA GLY A 12 -23.98 -32.72 14.85
C GLY A 12 -24.26 -31.48 14.01
N THR A 13 -25.39 -30.81 14.22
CA THR A 13 -25.72 -29.55 13.54
C THR A 13 -24.71 -28.47 13.91
N PHE A 14 -24.39 -28.33 15.20
CA PHE A 14 -23.40 -27.36 15.67
C PHE A 14 -22.03 -27.59 15.02
N LEU A 15 -21.58 -28.84 14.93
CA LEU A 15 -20.28 -29.19 14.37
C LEU A 15 -20.20 -28.92 12.85
N ILE A 16 -21.28 -29.20 12.12
CA ILE A 16 -21.37 -28.88 10.67
C ILE A 16 -21.31 -27.37 10.43
N PHE A 17 -22.09 -26.59 11.19
CA PHE A 17 -22.10 -25.13 11.04
C PHE A 17 -20.80 -24.48 11.51
N LEU A 18 -20.12 -25.08 12.49
CA LEU A 18 -18.78 -24.65 12.92
C LEU A 18 -17.74 -24.89 11.81
N LEU A 19 -17.79 -26.04 11.14
CA LEU A 19 -16.95 -26.31 9.95
C LEU A 19 -17.26 -25.33 8.81
N LEU A 20 -18.53 -25.06 8.54
CA LEU A 20 -18.95 -24.09 7.52
C LEU A 20 -18.43 -22.67 7.85
N LEU A 21 -18.50 -22.26 9.11
CA LEU A 21 -17.98 -20.98 9.58
C LEU A 21 -16.45 -20.92 9.41
N ALA A 22 -15.73 -22.00 9.72
CA ALA A 22 -14.29 -22.08 9.50
C ALA A 22 -13.93 -21.93 8.01
N ILE A 23 -14.67 -22.57 7.10
CA ILE A 23 -14.46 -22.45 5.66
C ILE A 23 -14.66 -21.01 5.18
N LEU A 24 -15.75 -20.35 5.59
CA LEU A 24 -16.01 -18.96 5.23
C LEU A 24 -14.96 -18.01 5.81
N ALA A 25 -14.49 -18.25 7.03
CA ALA A 25 -13.44 -17.45 7.66
C ALA A 25 -12.11 -17.57 6.92
N VAL A 26 -11.73 -18.77 6.47
CA VAL A 26 -10.54 -18.99 5.64
C VAL A 26 -10.68 -18.29 4.28
N GLY A 27 -11.85 -18.39 3.65
CA GLY A 27 -12.14 -17.68 2.38
C GLY A 27 -12.02 -16.16 2.51
N LEU A 28 -12.57 -15.59 3.58
CA LEU A 28 -12.43 -14.17 3.90
C LEU A 28 -10.98 -13.76 4.15
N SER A 29 -10.21 -14.58 4.88
CA SER A 29 -8.79 -14.31 5.14
C SER A 29 -7.96 -14.30 3.85
N PHE A 30 -8.23 -15.22 2.91
CA PHE A 30 -7.55 -15.25 1.62
C PHE A 30 -7.92 -14.04 0.74
N SER A 31 -9.18 -13.61 0.76
CA SER A 31 -9.64 -12.40 0.07
C SER A 31 -8.95 -11.14 0.63
N GLN A 32 -8.84 -11.04 1.96
CA GLN A 32 -8.15 -9.94 2.63
C GLN A 32 -6.65 -9.89 2.31
N GLN A 33 -5.99 -11.04 2.21
CA GLN A 33 -4.57 -11.09 1.80
C GLN A 33 -4.36 -10.60 0.37
N GLN A 34 -5.28 -10.93 -0.55
CA GLN A 34 -5.20 -10.42 -1.94
C GLN A 34 -5.36 -8.90 -2.00
N LEU A 35 -6.30 -8.34 -1.23
CA LEU A 35 -6.46 -6.90 -1.08
C LEU A 35 -5.16 -6.26 -0.58
N GLN A 36 -4.65 -6.72 0.56
CA GLN A 36 -3.42 -6.19 1.15
C GLN A 36 -2.25 -6.25 0.16
N GLY A 37 -2.12 -7.34 -0.60
CA GLY A 37 -1.11 -7.45 -1.65
C GLY A 37 -1.26 -6.39 -2.76
N SER A 38 -2.49 -6.11 -3.20
CA SER A 38 -2.76 -5.04 -4.18
C SER A 38 -2.47 -3.65 -3.61
N GLN A 39 -2.87 -3.37 -2.37
CA GLN A 39 -2.54 -2.10 -1.71
C GLN A 39 -1.03 -1.90 -1.55
N ILE A 40 -0.27 -2.92 -1.13
CA ILE A 40 1.18 -2.82 -1.00
C ILE A 40 1.83 -2.52 -2.36
N ARG A 41 1.42 -3.22 -3.44
CA ARG A 41 1.93 -2.95 -4.79
C ARG A 41 1.63 -1.53 -5.25
N LYS A 42 0.42 -1.04 -4.99
CA LYS A 42 0.02 0.34 -5.30
C LYS A 42 0.92 1.33 -4.56
N ASP A 43 1.10 1.15 -3.26
CA ASP A 43 1.88 2.07 -2.43
C ASP A 43 3.36 2.06 -2.83
N GLU A 44 3.92 0.91 -3.19
CA GLU A 44 5.28 0.80 -3.73
C GLU A 44 5.42 1.50 -5.09
N ALA A 45 4.46 1.32 -6.00
CA ALA A 45 4.46 1.98 -7.30
C ALA A 45 4.35 3.51 -7.17
N LEU A 46 3.44 4.00 -6.33
CA LEU A 46 3.27 5.43 -6.08
C LEU A 46 4.49 6.05 -5.42
N ARG A 47 5.11 5.35 -4.47
CA ARG A 47 6.37 5.79 -3.86
C ARG A 47 7.48 5.90 -4.90
N LEU A 48 7.62 4.92 -5.79
CA LEU A 48 8.63 4.96 -6.86
C LEU A 48 8.41 6.16 -7.79
N LEU A 49 7.15 6.45 -8.13
CA LEU A 49 6.80 7.59 -8.97
C LEU A 49 7.13 8.93 -8.32
N GLN A 50 6.80 9.08 -7.03
CA GLN A 50 7.17 10.26 -6.26
C GLN A 50 8.69 10.44 -6.23
N GLU A 51 9.44 9.38 -5.89
CA GLU A 51 10.91 9.41 -5.89
C GLU A 51 11.47 9.87 -7.25
N MET A 52 10.87 9.42 -8.36
CA MET A 52 11.29 9.79 -9.72
C MET A 52 10.97 11.25 -10.06
N GLN A 53 9.78 11.72 -9.68
CA GLN A 53 9.36 13.11 -9.88
C GLN A 53 10.25 14.07 -9.07
N ASP A 54 10.47 13.77 -7.78
CA ASP A 54 11.29 14.58 -6.89
C ASP A 54 12.73 14.63 -7.39
N SER A 55 13.28 13.48 -7.79
CA SER A 55 14.62 13.39 -8.40
C SER A 55 14.76 14.31 -9.62
N ARG A 56 13.72 14.41 -10.46
CA ARG A 56 13.74 15.29 -11.64
C ARG A 56 13.79 16.75 -11.22
N ASP A 57 12.94 17.16 -10.28
CA ASP A 57 12.88 18.53 -9.78
C ASP A 57 14.20 18.92 -9.08
N TYR A 58 14.83 18.01 -8.33
CA TYR A 58 16.16 18.23 -7.72
C TYR A 58 17.28 18.40 -8.75
N LEU A 59 17.29 17.59 -9.81
CA LEU A 59 18.29 17.77 -10.89
C LEU A 59 18.16 19.16 -11.54
N THR A 60 16.94 19.63 -11.80
CA THR A 60 16.70 20.98 -12.33
C THR A 60 17.17 22.05 -11.33
N GLN A 61 16.84 21.89 -10.05
CA GLN A 61 17.23 22.81 -8.99
C GLN A 61 18.76 22.90 -8.85
N PHE A 62 19.44 21.75 -8.78
CA PHE A 62 20.91 21.72 -8.68
C PHE A 62 21.57 22.34 -9.90
N SER A 63 21.02 22.12 -11.09
CA SER A 63 21.52 22.73 -12.32
C SER A 63 21.43 24.26 -12.25
N ARG A 64 20.27 24.79 -11.88
CA ARG A 64 20.06 26.24 -11.75
C ARG A 64 20.93 26.87 -10.67
N VAL A 65 21.03 26.24 -9.50
CA VAL A 65 21.87 26.74 -8.40
C VAL A 65 23.35 26.69 -8.77
N TYR A 66 23.79 25.68 -9.50
CA TYR A 66 25.17 25.60 -9.98
C TYR A 66 25.51 26.73 -10.95
N VAL A 67 24.67 26.97 -11.97
CA VAL A 67 24.88 28.05 -12.94
C VAL A 67 24.84 29.43 -12.26
N PHE A 68 23.99 29.60 -11.24
CA PHE A 68 23.84 30.86 -10.52
C PHE A 68 24.97 31.14 -9.51
N ARG A 69 25.34 30.15 -8.70
CA ARG A 69 26.33 30.31 -7.61
C ARG A 69 27.75 29.91 -8.01
N GLY A 70 27.91 29.10 -9.05
CA GLY A 70 29.18 28.47 -9.42
C GLY A 70 29.71 27.44 -8.42
N ASN A 71 29.01 27.12 -7.32
CA ASN A 71 29.58 26.23 -6.31
C ASN A 71 29.60 24.76 -6.79
N GLU A 72 30.81 24.19 -6.94
CA GLU A 72 31.06 22.83 -7.45
C GLU A 72 30.31 21.72 -6.69
N ARG A 73 29.93 21.97 -5.43
CA ARG A 73 29.10 21.04 -4.65
C ARG A 73 27.79 20.71 -5.37
N PHE A 74 27.11 21.69 -5.98
CA PHE A 74 25.84 21.45 -6.68
C PHE A 74 26.01 20.63 -7.97
N TYR A 75 27.14 20.79 -8.66
CA TYR A 75 27.47 19.95 -9.80
C TYR A 75 27.74 18.49 -9.38
N GLN A 76 28.45 18.28 -8.27
CA GLN A 76 28.67 16.94 -7.72
C GLN A 76 27.36 16.29 -7.26
N LEU A 77 26.44 17.05 -6.65
CA LEU A 77 25.11 16.58 -6.28
C LEU A 77 24.29 16.19 -7.52
N TYR A 78 24.30 17.04 -8.56
CA TYR A 78 23.67 16.74 -9.84
C TYR A 78 24.17 15.43 -10.44
N GLN A 79 25.50 15.27 -10.58
CA GLN A 79 26.09 14.05 -11.12
C GLN A 79 25.76 12.82 -10.26
N SER A 80 25.80 12.96 -8.93
CA SER A 80 25.50 11.85 -8.04
C SER A 80 24.04 11.41 -8.12
N LEU A 81 23.11 12.35 -8.27
CA LEU A 81 21.69 12.04 -8.45
C LEU A 81 21.44 11.42 -9.82
N LEU A 82 22.09 11.92 -10.89
CA LEU A 82 22.00 11.32 -12.22
C LEU A 82 22.52 9.87 -12.24
N ASP A 83 23.66 9.62 -11.59
CA ASP A 83 24.21 8.27 -11.42
C ASP A 83 23.24 7.33 -10.67
N ILE A 84 22.48 7.85 -9.71
CA ILE A 84 21.45 7.06 -9.00
C ILE A 84 20.30 6.71 -9.94
N ILE A 85 19.81 7.69 -10.72
CA ILE A 85 18.68 7.50 -11.63
C ILE A 85 19.00 6.46 -12.71
N GLU A 86 20.23 6.52 -13.24
CA GLU A 86 20.72 5.63 -14.28
C GLU A 86 21.21 4.27 -13.73
N GLY A 87 21.12 4.05 -12.41
CA GLY A 87 21.48 2.78 -11.78
C GLY A 87 23.00 2.54 -11.69
N ARG A 88 23.82 3.58 -11.84
CA ARG A 88 25.29 3.50 -11.62
C ARG A 88 25.67 3.60 -10.15
N LYS A 89 24.85 4.27 -9.33
CA LYS A 89 25.05 4.39 -7.88
C LYS A 89 23.92 3.75 -7.09
N ALA A 90 24.26 3.25 -5.91
CA ALA A 90 23.31 2.76 -4.93
C ALA A 90 22.38 3.90 -4.48
N ARG A 91 21.08 3.62 -4.42
CA ARG A 91 20.06 4.62 -4.06
C ARG A 91 19.72 4.54 -2.57
N PRO A 92 19.55 5.64 -1.85
CA PRO A 92 19.04 5.61 -0.48
C PRO A 92 17.71 4.85 -0.36
N VAL A 93 17.46 4.23 0.79
CA VAL A 93 16.19 3.54 1.09
C VAL A 93 15.02 4.51 1.13
N TYR A 94 15.26 5.72 1.64
CA TYR A 94 14.32 6.82 1.63
C TYR A 94 14.99 7.98 0.90
N LEU A 95 14.52 8.25 -0.31
CA LEU A 95 14.81 9.49 -1.01
C LEU A 95 13.71 10.48 -0.57
N ASP A 96 13.74 10.89 0.70
CA ASP A 96 12.80 11.92 1.16
C ASP A 96 13.24 13.30 0.64
N GLU A 97 12.30 14.25 0.59
CA GLU A 97 12.60 15.65 0.24
C GLU A 97 13.75 16.21 1.12
N SER A 98 13.84 15.76 2.37
CA SER A 98 14.88 16.22 3.29
C SER A 98 16.29 15.74 2.94
N TYR A 99 16.44 14.62 2.23
CA TYR A 99 17.73 13.98 1.97
C TYR A 99 18.64 14.89 1.17
N TRP A 100 18.12 15.41 0.05
CA TRP A 100 18.88 16.27 -0.86
C TRP A 100 19.16 17.63 -0.25
N ASP A 101 18.22 18.19 0.52
CA ASP A 101 18.39 19.44 1.23
C ASP A 101 19.45 19.33 2.33
N THR A 102 19.40 18.25 3.12
CA THR A 102 20.40 17.95 4.17
C THR A 102 21.78 17.74 3.55
N LEU A 103 21.85 17.00 2.44
CA LEU A 103 23.10 16.75 1.74
C LEU A 103 23.65 18.02 1.07
N ALA A 104 22.80 18.96 0.68
CA ALA A 104 23.20 20.27 0.16
C ALA A 104 23.71 21.22 1.26
N ASP A 105 23.17 21.13 2.48
CA ASP A 105 23.53 22.00 3.61
C ASP A 105 24.72 21.48 4.44
N SER A 106 24.54 20.40 5.19
CA SER A 106 25.46 19.98 6.28
C SER A 106 26.50 18.92 5.89
N GLY A 107 26.23 18.14 4.85
CA GLY A 107 27.15 17.13 4.33
C GLY A 107 27.14 15.80 5.11
N MET A 108 26.89 14.71 4.38
CA MET A 108 26.80 13.31 4.83
C MET A 108 25.72 13.00 5.87
N ASN A 109 24.67 12.31 5.42
CA ASN A 109 23.74 11.60 6.30
C ASN A 109 23.98 10.08 6.16
N LYS A 110 24.10 9.35 7.27
CA LYS A 110 24.26 7.89 7.25
C LYS A 110 22.92 7.25 6.92
N VAL A 111 22.60 7.14 5.63
CA VAL A 111 21.35 6.53 5.17
C VAL A 111 21.61 5.11 4.67
N ARG A 112 20.67 4.21 4.95
CA ARG A 112 20.71 2.84 4.42
C ARG A 112 20.57 2.92 2.90
N MET A 113 21.42 2.18 2.18
CA MET A 113 21.41 2.14 0.72
C MET A 113 20.71 0.89 0.21
N ARG A 114 20.02 1.02 -0.93
CA ARG A 114 19.46 -0.05 -1.77
C ARG A 114 20.43 -0.35 -2.93
N PRO A 115 20.32 -1.51 -3.57
CA PRO A 115 21.10 -1.84 -4.76
C PRO A 115 21.01 -0.77 -5.85
N ALA A 116 22.06 -0.65 -6.65
CA ALA A 116 22.10 0.23 -7.81
C ALA A 116 21.24 -0.38 -8.93
N VAL A 117 20.04 0.18 -9.12
CA VAL A 117 19.06 -0.25 -10.12
C VAL A 117 18.47 1.00 -10.74
N SER A 118 18.40 1.06 -12.07
CA SER A 118 17.85 2.22 -12.77
C SER A 118 16.34 2.34 -12.57
N PHE A 119 15.80 3.56 -12.64
CA PHE A 119 14.35 3.76 -12.61
C PHE A 119 13.63 3.00 -13.72
N GLU A 120 14.25 2.87 -14.90
CA GLU A 120 13.70 2.06 -15.99
C GLU A 120 13.57 0.57 -15.61
N THR A 121 14.56 0.02 -14.93
CA THR A 121 14.52 -1.39 -14.48
C THR A 121 13.50 -1.57 -13.38
N LEU A 122 13.45 -0.67 -12.40
CA LEU A 122 12.45 -0.69 -11.33
C LEU A 122 11.03 -0.58 -11.88
N ALA A 123 10.84 0.23 -12.93
CA ALA A 123 9.55 0.34 -13.57
C ALA A 123 9.17 -0.96 -14.30
N LYS A 124 10.11 -1.62 -14.99
CA LYS A 124 9.86 -2.93 -15.63
C LYS A 124 9.52 -4.02 -14.61
N GLU A 125 10.13 -4.00 -13.43
CA GLU A 125 9.89 -4.97 -12.36
C GLU A 125 8.58 -4.75 -11.60
N ALA A 126 8.01 -3.54 -11.64
CA ALA A 126 6.82 -3.17 -10.86
C ALA A 126 5.48 -3.71 -11.42
N GLY A 127 5.48 -4.42 -12.55
CA GLY A 127 4.28 -5.11 -13.07
C GLY A 127 3.21 -4.15 -13.62
N PHE A 128 3.63 -3.12 -14.34
CA PHE A 128 2.72 -2.18 -15.00
C PHE A 128 1.99 -2.79 -16.21
N THR A 129 0.79 -2.30 -16.46
CA THR A 129 -0.02 -2.58 -17.66
C THR A 129 0.62 -1.97 -18.91
N ALA A 130 0.11 -2.33 -20.10
CA ALA A 130 0.60 -1.80 -21.36
C ALA A 130 0.43 -0.27 -21.46
N GLU A 131 -0.70 0.27 -20.99
CA GLU A 131 -0.98 1.71 -21.01
C GLU A 131 -0.07 2.49 -20.04
N GLU A 132 0.13 1.94 -18.83
CA GLU A 132 1.07 2.51 -17.86
C GLU A 132 2.51 2.47 -18.39
N SER A 133 2.89 1.40 -19.08
CA SER A 133 4.22 1.23 -19.68
C SER A 133 4.51 2.25 -20.80
N ASP A 134 3.52 2.58 -21.63
CA ASP A 134 3.65 3.64 -22.65
C ASP A 134 3.90 5.02 -22.01
N LEU A 135 3.17 5.35 -20.94
CA LEU A 135 3.40 6.59 -20.19
C LEU A 135 4.77 6.62 -19.53
N ILE A 136 5.23 5.50 -18.97
CA ILE A 136 6.58 5.39 -18.41
C ILE A 136 7.63 5.64 -19.49
N SER A 137 7.46 5.12 -20.71
CA SER A 137 8.38 5.39 -21.82
C SER A 137 8.44 6.88 -22.15
N LYS A 138 7.27 7.54 -22.26
CA LYS A 138 7.18 8.99 -22.53
C LYS A 138 7.82 9.83 -21.43
N ILE A 139 7.63 9.42 -20.18
CA ILE A 139 8.27 10.02 -19.00
C ILE A 139 9.79 9.91 -19.09
N LEU A 140 10.31 8.71 -19.40
CA LEU A 140 11.75 8.46 -19.51
C LEU A 140 12.37 9.21 -20.70
N GLU A 141 11.67 9.28 -21.83
CA GLU A 141 12.09 10.04 -23.01
C GLU A 141 12.13 11.54 -22.73
N THR A 142 11.06 12.10 -22.15
CA THR A 142 11.02 13.51 -21.75
C THR A 142 12.10 13.82 -20.73
N GLY A 143 12.29 12.93 -19.75
CA GLY A 143 13.34 13.06 -18.75
C GLY A 143 14.75 13.06 -19.35
N ARG A 144 15.01 12.21 -20.36
CA ARG A 144 16.28 12.19 -21.11
C ARG A 144 16.50 13.49 -21.89
N ALA A 145 15.47 14.01 -22.54
CA ALA A 145 15.56 15.29 -23.25
C ALA A 145 15.89 16.45 -22.30
N MET A 146 15.26 16.49 -21.11
CA MET A 146 15.61 17.47 -20.07
C MET A 146 17.05 17.33 -19.59
N THR A 147 17.52 16.10 -19.35
CA THR A 147 18.92 15.84 -18.94
C THR A 147 19.92 16.29 -20.01
N GLN A 148 19.62 16.13 -21.30
CA GLN A 148 20.50 16.58 -22.37
C GLN A 148 20.72 18.10 -22.32
N ILE A 149 19.64 18.88 -22.22
CA ILE A 149 19.72 20.34 -22.12
C ILE A 149 20.50 20.75 -20.86
N GLU A 150 20.22 20.11 -19.73
CA GLU A 150 20.93 20.42 -18.48
C GLU A 150 22.43 20.12 -18.59
N GLN A 151 22.81 18.96 -19.14
CA GLN A 151 24.23 18.62 -19.31
C GLN A 151 24.94 19.59 -20.26
N GLU A 152 24.29 19.99 -21.36
CA GLU A 152 24.82 20.99 -22.30
C GLU A 152 25.06 22.33 -21.59
N VAL A 153 24.07 22.81 -20.84
CA VAL A 153 24.18 24.04 -20.04
C VAL A 153 25.29 23.94 -19.00
N LEU A 154 25.35 22.83 -18.25
CA LEU A 154 26.34 22.63 -17.20
C LEU A 154 27.77 22.54 -17.75
N ASN A 155 27.95 21.85 -18.88
CA ASN A 155 29.26 21.75 -19.53
C ASN A 155 29.71 23.10 -20.08
N THR A 156 28.81 23.83 -20.76
CA THR A 156 29.08 25.17 -21.29
C THR A 156 29.46 26.15 -20.16
N PHE A 157 28.77 26.09 -19.02
CA PHE A 157 29.10 26.90 -17.85
C PHE A 157 30.47 26.55 -17.24
N ARG A 158 30.88 25.27 -17.29
CA ARG A 158 32.21 24.85 -16.80
C ARG A 158 33.33 25.33 -17.72
N GLU A 159 33.11 25.32 -19.03
CA GLU A 159 34.07 25.81 -20.02
C GLU A 159 34.27 27.33 -19.94
N SER A 160 33.19 28.09 -19.76
CA SER A 160 33.26 29.56 -19.62
C SER A 160 33.96 30.04 -18.36
N ARG A 161 34.16 29.15 -17.39
CA ARG A 161 34.84 29.43 -16.14
C ARG A 161 36.32 29.76 -16.29
N ALA A 162 36.90 29.51 -17.47
CA ALA A 162 38.24 29.95 -17.85
C ALA A 162 38.31 31.42 -18.32
N GLU A 163 37.15 32.07 -18.53
CA GLU A 163 37.06 33.45 -19.02
C GLU A 163 37.03 34.51 -17.90
N THR A 164 37.06 35.79 -18.26
CA THR A 164 36.98 36.94 -17.33
C THR A 164 35.65 36.95 -16.55
N GLN A 165 35.68 37.38 -15.29
CA GLN A 165 34.52 37.45 -14.38
C GLN A 165 33.27 38.16 -14.96
N GLU A 166 33.46 39.18 -15.79
CA GLU A 166 32.35 39.91 -16.44
C GLU A 166 31.65 39.05 -17.52
N ASN A 167 32.41 38.32 -18.33
CA ASN A 167 31.87 37.39 -19.33
C ASN A 167 31.16 36.22 -18.65
N GLN A 168 31.75 35.69 -17.57
CA GLN A 168 31.14 34.63 -16.77
C GLN A 168 29.75 35.03 -16.26
N THR A 169 29.60 36.26 -15.73
CA THR A 169 28.32 36.72 -15.17
C THR A 169 27.24 36.85 -16.24
N LYS A 170 27.58 37.39 -17.42
CA LYS A 170 26.64 37.51 -18.56
C LYS A 170 26.24 36.12 -19.09
N GLN A 171 27.19 35.20 -19.16
CA GLN A 171 26.96 33.84 -19.64
C GLN A 171 26.16 33.00 -18.65
N SER A 172 26.42 33.10 -17.33
CA SER A 172 25.58 32.52 -16.28
C SER A 172 24.11 32.90 -16.42
N PHE A 173 23.84 34.19 -16.69
CA PHE A 173 22.47 34.68 -16.85
C PHE A 173 21.80 34.13 -18.11
N ALA A 174 22.53 34.06 -19.23
CA ALA A 174 22.02 33.47 -20.47
C ALA A 174 21.71 31.97 -20.30
N LEU A 175 22.62 31.21 -19.70
CA LEU A 175 22.46 29.77 -19.44
C LEU A 175 21.35 29.46 -18.42
N ALA A 176 21.21 30.28 -17.38
CA ALA A 176 20.09 30.16 -16.44
C ALA A 176 18.73 30.45 -17.12
N SER A 177 18.74 31.36 -18.10
CA SER A 177 17.56 31.68 -18.91
C SER A 177 17.18 30.52 -19.84
N GLU A 178 18.13 29.72 -20.30
CA GLU A 178 17.89 28.50 -21.09
C GLU A 178 17.22 27.40 -20.25
N LEU A 179 17.69 27.17 -19.01
CA LEU A 179 17.04 26.28 -18.02
C LEU A 179 15.67 26.78 -17.55
N THR A 180 15.26 27.98 -17.97
CA THR A 180 13.96 28.59 -17.70
C THR A 180 13.26 29.01 -18.99
N GLY A 181 13.77 28.57 -20.14
CA GLY A 181 13.26 28.91 -21.45
C GLY A 181 11.93 28.21 -21.76
N ASN A 182 11.22 28.71 -22.77
CA ASN A 182 9.91 28.16 -23.15
C ASN A 182 9.98 26.67 -23.52
N ASP A 183 11.05 26.23 -24.20
CA ASP A 183 11.21 24.84 -24.62
C ASP A 183 11.45 23.91 -23.42
N TYR A 184 12.31 24.32 -22.48
CA TYR A 184 12.55 23.56 -21.25
C TYR A 184 11.30 23.51 -20.37
N LEU A 185 10.57 24.62 -20.25
CA LEU A 185 9.30 24.67 -19.50
C LEU A 185 8.23 23.79 -20.16
N ALA A 186 8.17 23.72 -21.49
CA ALA A 186 7.26 22.83 -22.21
C ALA A 186 7.58 21.35 -21.91
N LEU A 187 8.87 20.97 -21.90
CA LEU A 187 9.30 19.63 -21.49
C LEU A 187 8.95 19.34 -20.02
N GLN A 188 9.21 20.29 -19.11
CA GLN A 188 8.86 20.13 -17.70
C GLN A 188 7.35 19.96 -17.49
N LEU A 189 6.53 20.71 -18.25
CA LEU A 189 5.08 20.57 -18.20
C LEU A 189 4.62 19.23 -18.76
N GLY A 190 5.15 18.81 -19.92
CA GLY A 190 4.87 17.51 -20.53
C GLY A 190 5.21 16.35 -19.59
N PHE A 191 6.38 16.41 -18.95
CA PHE A 191 6.80 15.46 -17.92
C PHE A 191 5.75 15.37 -16.81
N LYS A 192 5.39 16.51 -16.19
CA LYS A 192 4.40 16.56 -15.10
C LYS A 192 3.02 16.06 -15.53
N GLN A 193 2.59 16.32 -16.77
CA GLN A 193 1.33 15.82 -17.30
C GLN A 193 1.34 14.30 -17.48
N HIS A 194 2.42 13.72 -18.01
CA HIS A 194 2.54 12.27 -18.14
C HIS A 194 2.56 11.58 -16.77
N PHE A 195 3.24 12.17 -15.78
CA PHE A 195 3.21 11.69 -14.40
C PHE A 195 1.81 11.75 -13.78
N ALA A 196 1.12 12.87 -13.92
CA ALA A 196 -0.25 13.03 -13.39
C ALA A 196 -1.20 11.99 -14.02
N ARG A 197 -1.06 11.72 -15.31
CA ARG A 197 -1.86 10.71 -16.00
C ARG A 197 -1.52 9.29 -15.52
N LEU A 198 -0.24 8.97 -15.34
CA LEU A 198 0.19 7.68 -14.82
C LEU A 198 -0.30 7.47 -13.37
N PHE A 199 -0.21 8.50 -12.53
CA PHE A 199 -0.76 8.50 -11.18
C PHE A 199 -2.27 8.22 -11.16
N ALA A 200 -3.02 8.84 -12.09
CA ALA A 200 -4.45 8.61 -12.22
C ALA A 200 -4.76 7.15 -12.61
N LEU A 201 -4.06 6.60 -13.62
CA LEU A 201 -4.27 5.22 -14.07
C LEU A 201 -3.96 4.18 -12.97
N ILE A 202 -2.90 4.38 -12.19
CA ILE A 202 -2.56 3.48 -11.09
C ILE A 202 -3.65 3.49 -10.02
N ASN A 203 -4.17 4.67 -9.67
CA ASN A 203 -5.26 4.78 -8.70
C ASN A 203 -6.55 4.17 -9.24
N GLU A 204 -6.92 4.44 -10.50
CA GLU A 204 -8.11 3.86 -11.14
C GLU A 204 -8.04 2.34 -11.19
N ARG A 205 -6.88 1.77 -11.57
CA ARG A 205 -6.65 0.32 -11.53
C ARG A 205 -6.79 -0.24 -10.12
N ALA A 206 -6.18 0.40 -9.13
CA ALA A 206 -6.25 -0.06 -7.75
C ALA A 206 -7.67 0.03 -7.16
N GLU A 207 -8.42 1.07 -7.51
CA GLU A 207 -9.83 1.21 -7.14
C GLU A 207 -10.69 0.11 -7.79
N ALA A 208 -10.46 -0.18 -9.06
CA ALA A 208 -11.14 -1.28 -9.75
C ALA A 208 -10.84 -2.65 -9.13
N GLU A 209 -9.57 -2.93 -8.79
CA GLU A 209 -9.16 -4.15 -8.08
C GLU A 209 -9.80 -4.24 -6.68
N MET A 210 -9.88 -3.11 -5.96
CA MET A 210 -10.50 -3.04 -4.64
C MET A 210 -12.00 -3.30 -4.72
N MET A 211 -12.72 -2.63 -5.63
CA MET A 211 -14.17 -2.82 -5.82
C MET A 211 -14.52 -4.27 -6.19
N ALA A 212 -13.73 -4.90 -7.07
CA ALA A 212 -13.92 -6.29 -7.45
C ALA A 212 -13.79 -7.24 -6.24
N THR A 213 -12.89 -6.94 -5.31
CA THR A 213 -12.63 -7.80 -4.15
C THR A 213 -13.58 -7.51 -2.98
N GLU A 214 -13.99 -6.24 -2.80
CA GLU A 214 -14.97 -5.84 -1.78
C GLU A 214 -16.35 -6.45 -2.02
N ALA A 215 -16.79 -6.54 -3.28
CA ALA A 215 -18.04 -7.20 -3.62
C ALA A 215 -18.06 -8.67 -3.14
N SER A 216 -16.93 -9.37 -3.22
CA SER A 216 -16.81 -10.74 -2.70
C SER A 216 -16.79 -10.78 -1.17
N ASN A 217 -16.20 -9.79 -0.50
CA ASN A 217 -16.11 -9.74 0.97
C ASN A 217 -17.47 -9.60 1.65
N TRP A 218 -18.42 -8.87 1.06
CA TRP A 218 -19.76 -8.73 1.63
C TRP A 218 -20.51 -10.06 1.73
N TYR A 219 -20.36 -10.96 0.75
CA TYR A 219 -20.97 -12.30 0.82
C TYR A 219 -20.41 -13.13 1.97
N TYR A 220 -19.10 -13.09 2.20
CA TYR A 220 -18.49 -13.79 3.33
C TYR A 220 -18.95 -13.22 4.68
N LEU A 221 -19.02 -11.88 4.81
CA LEU A 221 -19.46 -11.22 6.03
C LEU A 221 -20.92 -11.52 6.37
N TYR A 222 -21.83 -11.38 5.40
CA TYR A 222 -23.25 -11.72 5.60
C TYR A 222 -23.45 -13.21 5.86
N GLY A 223 -22.68 -14.09 5.19
CA GLY A 223 -22.72 -15.53 5.43
C GLY A 223 -22.30 -15.90 6.86
N ILE A 224 -21.17 -15.34 7.34
CA ILE A 224 -20.69 -15.53 8.71
C ILE A 224 -21.73 -15.02 9.72
N LEU A 225 -22.27 -13.82 9.51
CA LEU A 225 -23.28 -13.22 10.40
C LEU A 225 -24.56 -14.07 10.44
N GLY A 226 -25.00 -14.58 9.28
CA GLY A 226 -26.15 -15.48 9.19
C GLY A 226 -25.95 -16.79 9.94
N ILE A 227 -24.76 -17.42 9.83
CA ILE A 227 -24.44 -18.65 10.57
C ILE A 227 -24.38 -18.39 12.08
N ILE A 228 -23.76 -17.29 12.51
CA ILE A 228 -23.70 -16.92 13.94
C ILE A 228 -25.11 -16.77 14.50
N LEU A 229 -26.00 -16.05 13.80
CA LEU A 229 -27.38 -15.86 14.21
C LEU A 229 -28.14 -17.19 14.26
N PHE A 230 -27.93 -18.07 13.28
CA PHE A 230 -28.51 -19.42 13.27
C PHE A 230 -28.02 -20.27 14.45
N LEU A 231 -26.72 -20.24 14.76
CA LEU A 231 -26.13 -20.95 15.89
C LEU A 231 -26.69 -20.45 17.23
N CYS A 232 -26.81 -19.12 17.40
CA CYS A 232 -27.43 -18.51 18.58
C CYS A 232 -28.89 -18.97 18.75
N LEU A 233 -29.67 -19.00 17.66
CA LEU A 233 -31.04 -19.50 17.66
C LEU A 233 -31.09 -20.99 18.04
N ASN A 234 -30.19 -21.80 17.49
CA ASN A 234 -30.10 -23.23 17.77
C ASN A 234 -29.85 -23.50 19.26
N VAL A 235 -28.93 -22.75 19.88
CA VAL A 235 -28.63 -22.83 21.32
C VAL A 235 -29.86 -22.44 22.14
N LEU A 236 -30.58 -21.38 21.76
CA LEU A 236 -31.78 -20.93 22.46
C LEU A 236 -32.90 -21.98 22.41
N VAL A 237 -33.12 -22.58 21.24
CA VAL A 237 -34.10 -23.68 21.06
C VAL A 237 -33.67 -24.90 21.86
N ALA A 238 -32.41 -25.31 21.79
CA ALA A 238 -31.89 -26.44 22.56
C ALA A 238 -32.06 -26.23 24.07
N TYR A 239 -31.76 -25.03 24.58
CA TYR A 239 -31.98 -24.65 25.97
C TYR A 239 -33.46 -24.77 26.36
N ARG A 240 -34.37 -24.20 25.56
CA ARG A 240 -35.83 -24.30 25.81
C ARG A 240 -36.31 -25.74 25.83
N VAL A 241 -35.83 -26.58 24.92
CA VAL A 241 -36.17 -28.01 24.85
C VAL A 241 -35.65 -28.77 26.08
N ILE A 242 -34.40 -28.55 26.48
CA ILE A 242 -33.80 -29.21 27.66
C ILE A 242 -34.55 -28.83 28.94
N VAL A 243 -34.86 -27.55 29.13
CA VAL A 243 -35.62 -27.09 30.30
C VAL A 243 -37.00 -27.77 30.33
N ALA A 244 -37.75 -27.70 29.21
CA ALA A 244 -39.11 -28.23 29.15
C ALA A 244 -39.19 -29.76 29.24
N ARG A 245 -38.22 -30.49 28.66
CA ARG A 245 -38.27 -31.97 28.53
C ARG A 245 -37.43 -32.72 29.55
N VAL A 246 -36.44 -32.09 30.19
CA VAL A 246 -35.52 -32.75 31.12
C VAL A 246 -35.61 -32.14 32.51
N ILE A 247 -35.40 -30.82 32.64
CA ILE A 247 -35.29 -30.18 33.96
C ILE A 247 -36.65 -30.15 34.68
N VAL A 248 -37.71 -29.69 34.02
CA VAL A 248 -39.06 -29.61 34.63
C VAL A 248 -39.59 -30.98 35.06
N PRO A 249 -39.53 -32.05 34.25
CA PRO A 249 -39.99 -33.37 34.67
C PRO A 249 -39.16 -33.99 35.80
N ILE A 250 -37.83 -33.80 35.81
CA ILE A 250 -36.98 -34.30 36.90
C ILE A 250 -37.30 -33.56 38.21
N ALA A 251 -37.52 -32.24 38.14
CA ALA A 251 -37.92 -31.46 39.31
C ALA A 251 -39.28 -31.94 39.87
N TYR A 252 -40.23 -32.23 38.98
CA TYR A 252 -41.54 -32.79 39.35
C TYR A 252 -41.43 -34.16 40.02
N LEU A 253 -40.65 -35.09 39.44
CA LEU A 253 -40.40 -36.40 40.03
C LEU A 253 -39.69 -36.30 41.39
N LYS A 254 -38.67 -35.44 41.51
CA LYS A 254 -38.01 -35.18 42.79
C LYS A 254 -38.99 -34.68 43.85
N GLN A 255 -39.90 -33.79 43.47
CA GLN A 255 -40.92 -33.28 44.37
C GLN A 255 -41.89 -34.38 44.81
N GLN A 256 -42.32 -35.26 43.89
CA GLN A 256 -43.19 -36.40 44.22
C GLN A 256 -42.52 -37.42 45.13
N THR A 257 -41.24 -37.75 44.88
CA THR A 257 -40.49 -38.66 45.75
C THR A 257 -40.35 -38.09 47.16
N ASN A 258 -40.03 -36.80 47.28
CA ASN A 258 -39.93 -36.14 48.59
C ASN A 258 -41.28 -36.05 49.33
N SER A 259 -42.41 -35.96 48.61
CA SER A 259 -43.73 -36.02 49.26
C SER A 259 -44.07 -37.44 49.73
N LEU A 260 -43.74 -38.45 48.91
CA LEU A 260 -43.93 -39.86 49.27
C LEU A 260 -43.09 -40.26 50.50
N GLU A 261 -41.84 -39.81 50.59
CA GLU A 261 -40.98 -40.02 51.76
C GLU A 261 -41.60 -39.45 53.03
N LYS A 262 -42.10 -38.21 52.97
CA LYS A 262 -42.78 -37.56 54.11
C LYS A 262 -44.07 -38.26 54.53
N ASP A 263 -44.83 -38.78 53.57
CA ASP A 263 -46.06 -39.53 53.85
C ASP A 263 -45.74 -40.91 54.46
N PHE A 264 -44.67 -41.57 54.01
CA PHE A 264 -44.17 -42.81 54.63
C PHE A 264 -43.68 -42.57 56.07
N ASP A 265 -42.89 -41.52 56.31
CA ASP A 265 -42.43 -41.16 57.67
C ASP A 265 -43.60 -40.90 58.62
N ARG A 266 -44.69 -40.30 58.13
CA ARG A 266 -45.91 -40.09 58.90
C ARG A 266 -46.66 -41.39 59.22
N LEU A 267 -46.69 -42.34 58.29
CA LEU A 267 -47.35 -43.64 58.48
C LEU A 267 -46.59 -44.57 59.42
N VAL A 268 -45.26 -44.42 59.53
CA VAL A 268 -44.41 -45.24 60.41
C VAL A 268 -44.37 -44.70 61.86
N GLN A 269 -44.79 -43.44 62.09
CA GLN A 269 -44.86 -42.82 63.43
C GLN A 269 -46.20 -43.04 64.17
N VAL A 270 -47.13 -43.83 63.61
CA VAL A 270 -48.41 -44.23 64.24
C VAL A 270 -48.29 -45.67 64.74
#